data_AF-A0AAE0LBR0-F1
#
_entry.id   AF-A0AAE0LBR0-F1
#
_cell.length_a   1.000
_cell.length_b   1.000
_cell.length_c   1.000
_cell.angle_alpha   90.00
_cell.angle_beta   90.00
_cell.angle_gamma   90.00
#
_symmetry.space_group_name_H-M   'P 1'
#
loop_
_entity.id
_entity.type
_entity.pdbx_description
1 polymer ?
#
loop_
_entity_poly.entity_id
_entity_poly.type
_entity_poly.pdbx_seq_one_letter_code
_entity_poly.pdbx_strand_id
1 'polypeptide(L)'
;MPIEPGLVDHKLSFEEVDSFIKTGKLDELGRLRAPLMDYRAQLEQLKEKYHTVGDLMLSTIFGFELRAHSESGKLEAVWPSPVIPMTVWKLNDFPYALEDGLEHHCLWSTEFVTEQHVLDAIEKERVGYDCVHWINPSHLKSIGNVHHAHIISRKQ
;
A
#
# COMPACT_ATOMS: atom_id res chain seq x y z
N MET A 1 -1.95 28.32 0.15
CA MET A 1 -2.99 27.38 -0.29
C MET A 1 -2.80 26.12 0.54
N PRO A 2 -3.84 25.54 1.16
CA PRO A 2 -3.67 24.26 1.85
C PRO A 2 -3.20 23.22 0.83
N ILE A 3 -2.10 22.53 1.16
CA ILE A 3 -1.57 21.44 0.35
C ILE A 3 -2.59 20.31 0.43
N GLU A 4 -2.95 19.78 -0.74
CA GLU A 4 -3.91 18.70 -0.85
C GLU A 4 -3.33 17.42 -0.20
N PRO A 5 -4.07 16.67 0.65
CA PRO A 5 -3.51 15.51 1.34
C PRO A 5 -2.88 14.50 0.37
N GLY A 6 -1.66 14.09 0.67
CA GLY A 6 -0.89 13.14 -0.16
C GLY A 6 -0.29 13.74 -1.43
N LEU A 7 -0.26 15.06 -1.58
CA LEU A 7 0.44 15.76 -2.66
C LEU A 7 1.79 16.30 -2.16
N VAL A 8 2.86 16.02 -2.91
CA VAL A 8 4.17 16.67 -2.73
C VAL A 8 4.59 17.40 -4.02
N ASP A 9 5.52 18.34 -3.90
CA ASP A 9 6.02 19.18 -5.00
C ASP A 9 7.37 18.72 -5.57
N HIS A 10 8.02 17.74 -4.93
CA HIS A 10 9.28 17.14 -5.38
C HIS A 10 9.31 15.63 -5.12
N LYS A 11 10.36 14.98 -5.63
CA LYS A 11 10.68 13.59 -5.33
C LYS A 11 11.42 13.54 -3.98
N LEU A 12 10.94 12.72 -3.06
CA LEU A 12 11.48 12.53 -1.73
C LEU A 12 12.73 11.64 -1.77
N SER A 13 13.78 12.11 -1.10
CA SER A 13 14.99 11.33 -0.84
C SER A 13 14.76 10.25 0.22
N PHE A 14 15.69 9.30 0.32
CA PHE A 14 15.62 8.24 1.32
C PHE A 14 15.66 8.81 2.75
N GLU A 15 16.50 9.82 2.96
CA GLU A 15 16.68 10.49 4.24
C GLU A 15 15.44 11.30 4.66
N GLU A 16 14.73 11.93 3.72
CA GLU A 16 13.45 12.60 4.00
C GLU A 16 12.38 11.59 4.42
N VAL A 17 12.24 10.49 3.69
CA VAL A 17 11.29 9.42 4.04
C VAL A 17 11.58 8.87 5.43
N ASP A 18 12.84 8.54 5.72
CA ASP A 18 13.28 8.09 7.05
C ASP A 18 12.94 9.10 8.15
N SER A 19 13.19 10.39 7.89
CA SER A 19 12.86 11.48 8.82
C SER A 19 11.36 11.58 9.09
N PHE A 20 10.52 11.51 8.05
CA PHE A 20 9.07 11.58 8.20
C PHE A 20 8.51 10.40 8.98
N ILE A 21 9.03 9.18 8.74
CA ILE A 21 8.64 8.00 9.51
C ILE A 21 9.01 8.17 10.98
N LYS A 22 10.26 8.53 11.28
CA LYS A 22 10.76 8.71 12.65
C LYS A 22 10.05 9.82 13.42
N THR A 23 9.57 10.85 12.72
CA THR A 23 8.85 11.99 13.32
C THR A 23 7.33 11.84 13.28
N GLY A 24 6.81 10.75 12.71
CA GLY A 24 5.37 10.47 12.62
C GLY A 24 4.61 11.33 11.61
N LYS A 25 5.31 12.04 10.72
CA LYS A 25 4.75 12.93 9.67
C LYS A 25 4.40 12.15 8.40
N LEU A 26 3.62 11.09 8.56
CA LEU A 26 3.31 10.17 7.45
C LEU A 26 2.44 10.81 6.35
N ASP A 27 1.76 11.93 6.66
CA ASP A 27 0.99 12.73 5.72
C ASP A 27 1.85 13.49 4.69
N GLU A 28 3.14 13.69 4.99
CA GLU A 28 4.12 14.28 4.07
C GLU A 28 4.61 13.25 3.02
N LEU A 29 4.30 11.97 3.21
CA LEU A 29 4.60 10.93 2.24
C LEU A 29 3.55 10.92 1.13
N GLY A 30 3.81 11.68 0.07
CA GLY A 30 2.86 11.91 -1.01
C GLY A 30 3.31 11.48 -2.39
N ARG A 31 2.50 11.87 -3.37
CA ARG A 31 2.74 11.70 -4.81
C ARG A 31 2.82 13.05 -5.48
N LEU A 32 3.48 13.10 -6.63
CA LEU A 32 3.41 14.25 -7.51
C LEU A 32 1.98 14.38 -8.07
N ARG A 33 1.63 15.59 -8.49
CA ARG A 33 0.26 15.94 -8.92
C ARG A 33 -0.29 15.02 -9.99
N ALA A 34 0.44 14.82 -11.10
CA ALA A 34 -0.03 14.00 -12.22
C ALA A 34 -0.28 12.53 -11.79
N PRO A 35 0.70 11.81 -11.19
CA PRO A 35 0.46 10.47 -10.66
C PRO A 35 -0.68 10.37 -9.63
N LEU A 36 -0.86 11.40 -8.80
CA LEU A 36 -1.97 11.43 -7.83
C LEU A 36 -3.33 11.51 -8.53
N MET A 37 -3.44 12.31 -9.59
CA MET A 37 -4.66 12.39 -10.39
C MET A 37 -4.95 11.07 -11.11
N ASP A 38 -3.93 10.43 -11.68
CA ASP A 38 -4.07 9.13 -12.34
C ASP A 38 -4.55 8.05 -11.37
N TYR A 39 -3.95 7.98 -10.18
CA TYR A 39 -4.38 7.07 -9.11
C TYR A 39 -5.85 7.28 -8.74
N ARG A 40 -6.28 8.54 -8.56
CA ARG A 40 -7.67 8.85 -8.21
C ARG A 40 -8.63 8.49 -9.32
N ALA A 41 -8.30 8.80 -10.57
CA ALA A 41 -9.12 8.45 -11.72
C ALA A 41 -9.29 6.93 -11.85
N GLN A 42 -8.22 6.17 -11.65
CA GLN A 42 -8.28 4.71 -11.65
C GLN A 42 -9.13 4.16 -10.49
N LEU A 43 -8.96 4.70 -9.28
CA LEU A 43 -9.76 4.30 -8.13
C LEU A 43 -11.26 4.55 -8.35
N GLU A 44 -11.64 5.71 -8.90
CA GLU A 44 -13.04 6.01 -9.19
C GLU A 44 -13.66 5.01 -10.17
N GLN A 45 -12.94 4.63 -11.23
CA GLN A 45 -13.40 3.59 -12.16
C GLN A 45 -13.57 2.23 -11.49
N LEU A 46 -12.66 1.88 -10.57
CA LEU A 46 -12.68 0.60 -9.88
C LEU A 46 -13.83 0.52 -8.86
N LYS A 47 -14.19 1.63 -8.22
CA LYS A 47 -15.35 1.71 -7.29
C LYS A 47 -16.68 1.41 -7.96
N GLU A 48 -16.80 1.57 -9.28
CA GLU A 48 -18.00 1.18 -10.02
C GLU A 48 -18.13 -0.35 -10.14
N LYS A 49 -17.00 -1.07 -10.20
CA LYS A 49 -16.96 -2.51 -10.43
C LYS A 49 -16.95 -3.34 -9.15
N TYR A 50 -16.21 -2.88 -8.13
CA TYR A 50 -16.00 -3.62 -6.89
C TYR A 50 -16.85 -3.05 -5.76
N HIS A 51 -17.31 -3.92 -4.87
CA HIS A 51 -18.10 -3.52 -3.71
C HIS A 51 -17.28 -2.62 -2.77
N THR A 52 -16.02 -2.99 -2.52
CA THR A 52 -15.02 -2.17 -1.84
C THR A 52 -13.67 -2.21 -2.56
N VAL A 53 -12.79 -1.23 -2.30
CA VAL A 53 -11.38 -1.29 -2.74
C VAL A 53 -10.69 -2.51 -2.12
N GLY A 54 -11.11 -2.92 -0.92
CA GLY A 54 -10.66 -4.14 -0.28
C GLY A 54 -10.88 -5.40 -1.11
N ASP A 55 -12.05 -5.54 -1.72
CA ASP A 55 -12.38 -6.70 -2.56
C ASP A 55 -11.49 -6.79 -3.81
N LEU A 56 -11.20 -5.64 -4.41
CA LEU A 56 -10.21 -5.54 -5.47
C LEU A 56 -8.85 -6.02 -4.97
N MET A 57 -8.38 -5.52 -3.82
CA MET A 57 -7.06 -5.89 -3.30
C MET A 57 -6.98 -7.37 -2.93
N LEU A 58 -8.04 -7.93 -2.32
CA LEU A 58 -8.09 -9.36 -1.97
C LEU A 58 -8.00 -10.25 -3.20
N SER A 59 -8.74 -9.91 -4.26
CA SER A 59 -8.69 -10.66 -5.51
C SER A 59 -7.38 -10.47 -6.28
N THR A 60 -6.82 -9.26 -6.33
CA THR A 60 -5.60 -8.98 -7.13
C THR A 60 -4.31 -9.40 -6.43
N ILE A 61 -4.24 -9.34 -5.11
CA ILE A 61 -3.03 -9.69 -4.34
C ILE A 61 -3.05 -11.16 -3.92
N PHE A 62 -4.19 -11.67 -3.44
CA PHE A 62 -4.27 -13.03 -2.87
C PHE A 62 -5.03 -14.02 -3.77
N GLY A 63 -5.56 -13.57 -4.91
CA GLY A 63 -6.28 -14.45 -5.84
C GLY A 63 -7.64 -14.91 -5.34
N PHE A 64 -8.26 -14.17 -4.40
CA PHE A 64 -9.56 -14.53 -3.87
C PHE A 64 -10.62 -14.53 -4.97
N GLU A 65 -11.53 -15.51 -4.93
CA GLU A 65 -12.66 -15.57 -5.84
C GLU A 65 -13.56 -14.33 -5.67
N LEU A 66 -14.14 -13.88 -6.77
CA LEU A 66 -15.10 -12.78 -6.78
C LEU A 66 -16.51 -13.31 -7.03
N ARG A 67 -17.49 -12.75 -6.33
CA ARG A 67 -18.92 -13.01 -6.55
C ARG A 67 -19.69 -11.69 -6.63
N ALA A 68 -20.91 -11.74 -7.16
CA ALA A 68 -21.78 -10.58 -7.14
C ALA A 68 -22.36 -10.40 -5.74
N HIS A 69 -22.15 -9.22 -5.15
CA HIS A 69 -22.75 -8.81 -3.88
C HIS A 69 -24.27 -8.75 -4.04
N SER A 70 -25.00 -9.37 -3.11
CA SER A 70 -26.45 -9.59 -3.20
C SER A 70 -27.27 -8.30 -3.38
N GLU A 71 -26.88 -7.21 -2.71
CA GLU A 71 -27.59 -5.92 -2.79
C GLU A 71 -27.09 -5.02 -3.93
N SER A 72 -25.78 -4.79 -4.02
CA SER A 72 -25.20 -3.83 -4.97
C SER A 72 -24.95 -4.38 -6.38
N GLY A 73 -24.92 -5.71 -6.55
CA GLY A 73 -24.51 -6.37 -7.80
C GLY A 73 -23.03 -6.22 -8.16
N LYS A 74 -22.26 -5.44 -7.39
CA LYS A 74 -20.82 -5.25 -7.57
C LYS A 74 -20.02 -6.48 -7.13
N LEU A 75 -18.77 -6.58 -7.53
CA LEU A 75 -17.91 -7.72 -7.19
C LEU A 75 -17.40 -7.62 -5.75
N GLU A 76 -17.67 -8.64 -4.95
CA GLU A 76 -17.14 -8.85 -3.59
C GLU A 76 -16.16 -10.02 -3.56
N ALA A 77 -15.12 -9.93 -2.73
CA ALA A 77 -14.15 -11.01 -2.56
C ALA A 77 -14.65 -12.03 -1.53
N VAL A 78 -14.49 -13.31 -1.88
CA VAL A 78 -14.91 -14.42 -1.04
C VAL A 78 -13.72 -14.95 -0.26
N TRP A 79 -13.85 -14.95 1.07
CA TRP A 79 -12.85 -15.55 1.94
C TRP A 79 -12.79 -17.07 1.74
N PRO A 80 -11.58 -17.64 1.56
CA PRO A 80 -11.43 -19.08 1.45
C PRO A 80 -11.85 -19.78 2.75
N SER A 81 -12.36 -21.00 2.63
CA SER A 81 -12.66 -21.88 3.76
C SER A 81 -11.95 -23.22 3.56
N PRO A 82 -10.99 -23.59 4.43
CA PRO A 82 -10.52 -22.83 5.60
C PRO A 82 -9.75 -21.56 5.22
N VAL A 83 -9.77 -20.56 6.11
CA VAL A 83 -8.90 -19.37 5.96
C VAL A 83 -7.48 -19.79 6.28
N ILE A 84 -6.57 -19.60 5.31
CA ILE A 84 -5.14 -19.81 5.48
C ILE A 84 -4.49 -18.43 5.49
N PRO A 85 -3.69 -18.08 6.53
CA PRO A 85 -2.94 -16.82 6.54
C PRO A 85 -2.00 -16.72 5.34
N MET A 86 -2.03 -15.57 4.66
CA MET A 86 -1.21 -15.28 3.49
C MET A 86 -0.48 -13.95 3.65
N THR A 87 0.74 -13.91 3.15
CA THR A 87 1.55 -12.70 3.07
C THR A 87 2.19 -12.60 1.70
N VAL A 88 2.14 -11.41 1.08
CA VAL A 88 2.64 -11.16 -0.27
C VAL A 88 3.48 -9.87 -0.27
N TRP A 89 4.75 -10.00 -0.66
CA TRP A 89 5.62 -8.87 -0.98
C TRP A 89 5.40 -8.44 -2.42
N LYS A 90 5.05 -7.17 -2.66
CA LYS A 90 4.80 -6.66 -4.02
C LYS A 90 5.33 -5.25 -4.17
N LEU A 91 5.85 -4.91 -5.35
CA LEU A 91 6.07 -3.51 -5.73
C LEU A 91 4.72 -2.77 -5.68
N ASN A 92 4.72 -1.57 -5.13
CA ASN A 92 3.52 -0.75 -5.04
C ASN A 92 3.16 -0.23 -6.44
N ASP A 93 1.96 -0.56 -6.92
CA ASP A 93 1.46 -0.13 -8.23
C ASP A 93 1.29 1.40 -8.32
N PHE A 94 1.20 2.07 -7.15
CA PHE A 94 1.11 3.52 -7.02
C PHE A 94 2.17 4.03 -6.04
N PRO A 95 3.45 4.04 -6.43
CA PRO A 95 4.53 4.46 -5.53
C PRO A 95 4.38 5.92 -5.11
N TYR A 96 5.12 6.30 -4.08
CA TYR A 96 5.24 7.71 -3.69
C TYR A 96 6.17 8.43 -4.65
N ALA A 97 6.18 9.75 -4.59
CA ALA A 97 7.13 10.55 -5.34
C ALA A 97 8.51 10.36 -4.72
N LEU A 98 9.27 9.38 -5.19
CA LEU A 98 10.59 9.04 -4.66
C LEU A 98 11.67 9.41 -5.68
N GLU A 99 12.87 9.68 -5.19
CA GLU A 99 14.07 9.83 -6.01
C GLU A 99 14.38 8.56 -6.82
N ASP A 100 15.15 8.73 -7.89
CA ASP A 100 15.53 7.61 -8.75
C ASP A 100 16.43 6.62 -7.98
N GLY A 101 16.19 5.33 -8.15
CA GLY A 101 16.90 4.27 -7.43
C GLY A 101 16.25 3.86 -6.10
N LEU A 102 15.20 4.58 -5.66
CA LEU A 102 14.35 4.15 -4.55
C LEU A 102 13.18 3.31 -5.07
N GLU A 103 12.83 2.26 -4.33
CA GLU A 103 11.69 1.40 -4.65
C GLU A 103 10.66 1.42 -3.52
N HIS A 104 9.38 1.51 -3.86
CA HIS A 104 8.27 1.42 -2.90
C HIS A 104 7.61 0.04 -3.00
N HIS A 105 7.77 -0.77 -1.96
CA HIS A 105 7.11 -2.06 -1.81
C HIS A 105 6.01 -2.01 -0.75
N CYS A 106 5.06 -2.93 -0.88
CA CYS A 106 4.08 -3.23 0.14
C CYS A 106 4.21 -4.70 0.56
N LEU A 107 4.19 -4.93 1.87
CA LEU A 107 3.97 -6.24 2.44
C LEU A 107 2.49 -6.38 2.78
N TRP A 108 1.74 -7.09 1.95
CA TRP A 108 0.31 -7.35 2.13
C TRP A 108 0.10 -8.58 3.00
N SER A 109 -0.89 -8.55 3.89
CA SER A 109 -1.29 -9.72 4.67
C SER A 109 -2.80 -9.80 4.88
N THR A 110 -3.31 -11.03 4.93
CA THR A 110 -4.68 -11.32 5.37
C THR A 110 -4.85 -11.21 6.89
N GLU A 111 -3.75 -11.11 7.64
CA GLU A 111 -3.71 -10.93 9.09
C GLU A 111 -3.05 -9.60 9.46
N PHE A 112 -3.12 -9.22 10.73
CA PHE A 112 -2.43 -8.02 11.21
C PHE A 112 -0.91 -8.12 10.95
N VAL A 113 -0.39 -7.14 10.22
CA VAL A 113 1.05 -6.99 10.04
C VAL A 113 1.66 -6.42 11.32
N THR A 114 2.67 -7.10 11.86
CA THR A 114 3.49 -6.63 12.98
C THR A 114 4.81 -6.10 12.46
N GLU A 115 5.55 -5.34 13.28
CA GLU A 115 6.90 -4.89 12.92
C GLU A 115 7.81 -6.08 12.60
N GLN A 116 7.76 -7.16 13.40
CA GLN A 116 8.56 -8.36 13.15
C GLN A 116 8.26 -9.00 11.80
N HIS A 117 6.99 -9.08 11.38
CA HIS A 117 6.64 -9.59 10.05
C HIS A 117 7.32 -8.79 8.93
N VAL A 118 7.44 -7.47 9.10
CA VAL A 118 8.09 -6.60 8.11
C VAL A 118 9.59 -6.81 8.09
N LEU A 119 10.23 -6.91 9.27
CA LEU A 119 11.65 -7.17 9.39
C LEU A 119 12.05 -8.51 8.75
N ASP A 120 11.30 -9.58 9.04
CA ASP A 120 11.53 -10.91 8.45
C ASP A 120 11.39 -10.88 6.92
N ALA A 121 10.39 -10.14 6.42
CA ALA A 121 10.19 -9.98 4.98
C ALA A 121 11.31 -9.17 4.32
N ILE A 122 11.79 -8.10 4.95
CA ILE A 122 12.93 -7.31 4.46
C ILE A 122 14.20 -8.17 4.41
N GLU A 123 14.49 -8.93 5.47
CA GLU A 123 15.66 -9.81 5.52
C GLU A 123 15.64 -10.85 4.38
N LYS A 124 14.45 -11.36 4.04
CA LYS A 124 14.28 -12.32 2.95
C LYS A 124 14.34 -11.68 1.56
N GLU A 125 13.59 -10.59 1.34
CA GLU A 125 13.31 -10.05 0.00
C GLU A 125 14.29 -8.94 -0.43
N ARG A 126 15.06 -8.37 0.52
CA ARG A 126 15.90 -7.19 0.31
C ARG A 126 17.27 -7.27 1.01
N VAL A 127 17.93 -8.43 0.93
CA VAL A 127 19.31 -8.61 1.42
C VAL A 127 20.25 -7.58 0.78
N GLY A 128 20.96 -6.82 1.62
CA GLY A 128 21.95 -5.82 1.17
C GLY A 128 21.36 -4.49 0.69
N TYR A 129 20.11 -4.20 1.05
CA TYR A 129 19.47 -2.91 0.80
C TYR A 129 19.30 -2.13 2.11
N ASP A 130 19.42 -0.81 2.03
CA ASP A 130 18.92 0.05 3.10
C ASP A 130 17.40 0.13 2.97
N CYS A 131 16.68 -0.11 4.07
CA CYS A 131 15.23 -0.12 4.10
C CYS A 131 14.68 0.72 5.25
N VAL A 132 13.61 1.47 4.96
CA VAL A 132 12.74 2.08 5.95
C VAL A 132 11.32 1.57 5.75
N HIS A 133 10.58 1.41 6.84
CA HIS A 133 9.24 0.82 6.78
C HIS A 133 8.29 1.45 7.79
N TRP A 134 6.99 1.36 7.50
CA TRP A 134 5.95 1.77 8.43
C TRP A 134 4.62 1.07 8.09
N ILE A 135 3.71 1.10 9.05
CA ILE A 135 2.33 0.66 8.87
C ILE A 135 1.46 1.91 9.00
N ASN A 136 0.66 2.21 7.98
CA ASN A 136 -0.21 3.39 8.04
C ASN A 136 -1.17 3.27 9.24
N PRO A 137 -1.32 4.33 10.06
CA PRO A 137 -2.32 4.35 11.13
C PRO A 137 -3.72 4.28 10.51
N SER A 138 -4.71 3.83 11.30
CA SER A 138 -6.07 3.56 10.80
C SER A 138 -6.70 4.73 10.03
N HIS A 139 -6.43 5.97 10.43
CA HIS A 139 -6.93 7.18 9.77
C HIS A 139 -6.27 7.51 8.42
N LEU A 140 -5.13 6.89 8.10
CA LEU A 140 -4.44 7.01 6.79
C LEU A 140 -4.60 5.75 5.92
N LYS A 141 -5.22 4.69 6.44
CA LYS A 141 -5.47 3.48 5.66
C LYS A 141 -6.55 3.73 4.61
N SER A 142 -6.17 3.61 3.34
CA SER A 142 -7.11 3.66 2.23
C SER A 142 -7.96 2.38 2.12
N ILE A 143 -7.50 1.27 2.70
CA ILE A 143 -8.14 -0.06 2.62
C ILE A 143 -8.27 -0.62 4.03
N GLY A 144 -9.49 -0.67 4.57
CA GLY A 144 -9.73 -1.03 5.97
C GLY A 144 -9.66 -2.52 6.28
N ASN A 145 -9.92 -3.38 5.30
CA ASN A 145 -10.05 -4.84 5.44
C ASN A 145 -8.86 -5.63 4.88
N VAL A 146 -7.78 -4.96 4.45
CA VAL A 146 -6.53 -5.61 4.01
C VAL A 146 -5.36 -4.94 4.69
N HIS A 147 -4.61 -5.74 5.46
CA HIS A 147 -3.47 -5.24 6.21
C HIS A 147 -2.25 -5.13 5.29
N HIS A 148 -1.50 -4.04 5.44
CA HIS A 148 -0.25 -3.88 4.73
C HIS A 148 0.72 -2.96 5.46
N ALA A 149 2.00 -3.23 5.29
CA ALA A 149 3.09 -2.31 5.58
C ALA A 149 3.67 -1.76 4.28
N HIS A 150 4.28 -0.59 4.38
CA HIS A 150 5.02 0.04 3.31
C HIS A 150 6.51 -0.04 3.61
N ILE A 151 7.31 -0.27 2.56
CA ILE A 151 8.76 -0.36 2.62
C ILE A 151 9.33 0.50 1.50
N ILE A 152 10.21 1.44 1.84
CA ILE A 152 11.09 2.10 0.87
C ILE A 152 12.48 1.49 1.00
N SER A 153 13.05 1.07 -0.13
CA SER A 153 14.37 0.46 -0.17
C SER A 153 15.27 1.11 -1.22
N ARG A 154 16.58 1.17 -0.94
CA ARG A 154 17.62 1.49 -1.92
C ARG A 154 18.75 0.46 -1.85
N LYS A 155 19.39 0.21 -2.99
CA LYS A 155 20.57 -0.65 -3.03
C LYS A 155 21.77 0.08 -2.41
N GLN A 156 22.55 -0.63 -1.62
CA GLN A 156 23.84 -0.15 -1.11
C GLN A 156 24.88 0.00 -2.22
#